data_AF-A0A8S3K3W6-F1
#
_entry.id   AF-A0A8S3K3W6-F1
#
_cell.length_a   1.000
_cell.length_b   1.000
_cell.length_c   1.000
_cell.angle_alpha   90.00
_cell.angle_beta   90.00
_cell.angle_gamma   90.00
#
_symmetry.space_group_name_H-M   'P 1'
#
loop_
_entity.id
_entity.type
_entity.pdbx_description
1 polymer ?
#
loop_
_entity_poly.entity_id
_entity_poly.type
_entity_poly.pdbx_seq_one_letter_code
_entity_poly.pdbx_strand_id
1 'polypeptide(L)'
;YVFQSAEMTIIEIKKNLRKNPVTFGWRSIVLTLTLLEALVNNCGEIFHTHLANEAFLKALKSVIASKNNPPKPIEKQVLNMIQVSFVFVYSYSFL
;
A
#
# COMPACT_ATOMS: atom_id res chain seq x y z
N TYR A 1 -20.56 -0.15 -9.93
CA TYR A 1 -20.31 -1.35 -9.11
C TYR A 1 -18.83 -1.70 -8.97
N VAL A 2 -18.07 -1.97 -10.04
CA VAL A 2 -16.62 -2.28 -9.95
C VAL A 2 -15.80 -1.15 -9.31
N PHE A 3 -16.12 0.11 -9.65
CA PHE A 3 -15.44 1.30 -9.13
C PHE A 3 -15.59 1.49 -7.61
N GLN A 4 -16.80 1.31 -7.10
CA GLN A 4 -17.10 1.43 -5.67
C GLN A 4 -16.53 0.26 -4.86
N SER A 5 -16.36 -0.90 -5.51
CA SER A 5 -15.63 -2.02 -4.91
C SER A 5 -14.15 -1.68 -4.72
N ALA A 6 -13.49 -1.04 -5.71
CA ALA A 6 -12.08 -0.69 -5.62
C ALA A 6 -11.79 0.31 -4.49
N GLU A 7 -12.61 1.36 -4.35
CA GLU A 7 -12.45 2.33 -3.25
C GLU A 7 -12.63 1.67 -1.87
N MET A 8 -13.63 0.80 -1.72
CA MET A 8 -13.86 0.04 -0.48
C MET A 8 -12.67 -0.88 -0.15
N THR A 9 -12.08 -1.53 -1.16
CA THR A 9 -10.87 -2.35 -0.99
C THR A 9 -9.68 -1.51 -0.52
N ILE A 10 -9.47 -0.31 -1.08
CA ILE A 10 -8.36 0.57 -0.68
C ILE A 10 -8.54 1.08 0.75
N ILE A 11 -9.77 1.41 1.14
CA ILE A 11 -10.08 1.83 2.52
C ILE A 11 -9.75 0.72 3.51
N GLU A 12 -10.16 -0.51 3.22
CA GLU A 12 -9.91 -1.66 4.10
C GLU A 12 -8.41 -2.03 4.13
N ILE A 13 -7.70 -1.96 2.99
CA ILE A 13 -6.24 -2.12 2.95
C ILE A 13 -5.56 -1.07 3.82
N LYS A 14 -5.91 0.21 3.67
CA LYS A 14 -5.35 1.30 4.48
C LYS A 14 -5.60 1.09 5.97
N LYS A 15 -6.80 0.61 6.33
CA LYS A 15 -7.15 0.29 7.72
C LYS A 15 -6.27 -0.84 8.28
N ASN A 16 -6.01 -1.89 7.48
CA ASN A 16 -5.13 -2.98 7.88
C ASN A 16 -3.66 -2.54 8.00
N LEU A 17 -3.16 -1.69 7.10
CA LEU A 17 -1.80 -1.15 7.16
C LEU A 17 -1.55 -0.25 8.39
N ARG A 18 -2.59 0.37 8.93
CA ARG A 18 -2.50 1.19 10.16
C ARG A 18 -2.48 0.37 11.45
N LYS A 19 -2.82 -0.92 11.40
CA LYS A 19 -2.75 -1.79 12.58
C LYS A 19 -1.29 -1.97 12.97
N ASN A 20 -1.00 -1.97 14.27
CA ASN A 20 0.36 -2.21 14.73
C ASN A 20 0.74 -3.68 14.43
N PRO A 21 1.76 -3.94 13.60
CA PRO A 21 2.16 -5.30 13.24
C PRO A 21 2.68 -6.10 14.44
N VAL A 22 3.18 -5.44 15.48
CA VAL A 22 3.65 -6.09 16.72
C VAL A 22 2.47 -6.71 17.49
N THR A 23 1.30 -6.06 17.50
CA THR A 23 0.13 -6.53 18.25
C THR A 23 -0.84 -7.37 17.41
N PHE A 24 -0.96 -7.09 16.10
CA PHE A 24 -1.87 -7.79 15.18
C PHE A 24 -1.18 -8.87 14.33
N GLY A 25 0.15 -8.95 14.40
CA GLY A 25 0.96 -9.96 13.73
C GLY A 25 1.31 -9.61 12.28
N TRP A 26 2.55 -9.95 11.91
CA TRP A 26 3.10 -9.72 10.56
C TRP A 26 2.35 -10.49 9.46
N ARG A 27 1.70 -11.61 9.78
CA ARG A 27 0.93 -12.40 8.80
C ARG A 27 -0.19 -11.57 8.15
N SER A 28 -0.92 -10.78 8.94
CA SER A 28 -1.99 -9.91 8.41
C SER A 28 -1.44 -8.83 7.48
N ILE A 29 -0.29 -8.26 7.83
CA ILE A 29 0.40 -7.25 7.03
C ILE A 29 0.88 -7.85 5.70
N VAL A 30 1.52 -9.03 5.73
CA VAL A 30 1.99 -9.72 4.51
C VAL A 30 0.82 -10.02 3.58
N LEU A 31 -0.28 -10.57 4.08
CA LEU A 31 -1.47 -10.83 3.25
C LEU A 31 -2.05 -9.55 2.63
N THR A 32 -2.05 -8.46 3.39
CA THR A 32 -2.49 -7.15 2.90
C THR A 32 -1.56 -6.63 1.80
N LEU A 33 -0.24 -6.78 1.96
CA LEU A 33 0.75 -6.37 0.96
C LEU A 33 0.70 -7.26 -0.30
N THR A 34 0.47 -8.56 -0.17
CA THR A 34 0.26 -9.47 -1.30
C THR A 34 -0.99 -9.12 -2.10
N LEU A 35 -2.11 -8.81 -1.41
CA LEU A 35 -3.32 -8.35 -2.09
C LEU A 35 -3.06 -7.01 -2.82
N LEU A 36 -2.35 -6.10 -2.16
CA LEU A 36 -1.99 -4.81 -2.74
C LEU A 36 -1.15 -4.98 -4.01
N GLU A 37 -0.17 -5.89 -3.99
CA GLU A 37 0.68 -6.22 -5.14
C GLU A 37 -0.14 -6.77 -6.32
N ALA A 38 -1.08 -7.68 -6.05
CA ALA A 38 -1.98 -8.18 -7.07
C ALA A 38 -2.83 -7.06 -7.67
N LEU A 39 -3.35 -6.13 -6.86
CA LEU A 39 -4.14 -5.00 -7.36
C LEU A 39 -3.29 -4.02 -8.18
N VAL A 40 -2.06 -3.71 -7.75
CA VAL A 40 -1.13 -2.88 -8.52
C VAL A 40 -0.86 -3.48 -9.91
N ASN A 41 -0.79 -4.80 -10.03
CA ASN A 41 -0.52 -5.46 -11.30
C ASN A 41 -1.75 -5.67 -12.20
N ASN A 42 -2.97 -5.52 -11.65
CA ASN A 42 -4.22 -5.86 -12.35
C ASN A 42 -5.21 -4.69 -12.46
N CYS A 43 -4.99 -3.58 -11.75
CA CYS A 43 -5.84 -2.40 -11.80
C CYS A 43 -5.22 -1.30 -12.66
N GLY A 44 -6.09 -0.44 -13.22
CA GLY A 44 -5.67 0.68 -14.05
C GLY A 44 -5.34 1.95 -13.25
N GLU A 45 -5.05 3.02 -13.99
CA GLU A 45 -4.62 4.34 -13.49
C GLU A 45 -5.36 4.84 -12.24
N ILE A 46 -6.68 4.73 -12.21
CA ILE A 46 -7.48 5.32 -11.14
C ILE A 46 -7.16 4.67 -9.78
N PHE A 47 -6.85 3.37 -9.76
CA PHE A 47 -6.36 2.70 -8.56
C PHE A 47 -5.00 3.27 -8.11
N HIS A 48 -4.09 3.51 -9.06
CA HIS A 48 -2.77 4.07 -8.77
C HIS A 48 -2.84 5.50 -8.23
N THR A 49 -3.80 6.31 -8.68
CA THR A 49 -4.06 7.64 -8.09
C THR A 49 -4.43 7.56 -6.61
N HIS A 50 -5.25 6.58 -6.22
CA HIS A 50 -5.56 6.36 -4.81
C HIS A 50 -4.34 5.82 -4.02
N LEU A 51 -3.48 5.02 -4.65
CA LEU A 51 -2.23 4.52 -4.05
C LEU A 51 -1.20 5.65 -3.80
N ALA A 52 -1.19 6.64 -4.69
CA ALA A 52 -0.35 7.84 -4.62
C ALA A 52 -0.84 8.86 -3.57
N ASN A 53 -2.02 8.67 -2.98
CA ASN A 53 -2.56 9.57 -1.97
C ASN A 53 -1.66 9.63 -0.72
N GLU A 54 -1.41 10.84 -0.21
CA GLU A 54 -0.54 11.07 0.95
C GLU A 54 -0.95 10.25 2.19
N ALA A 55 -2.25 10.11 2.43
CA ALA A 55 -2.75 9.34 3.57
C ALA A 55 -2.51 7.83 3.42
N PHE A 56 -2.43 7.33 2.19
CA PHE A 56 -2.06 5.95 1.89
C PHE A 56 -0.55 5.74 2.04
N LEU A 57 0.26 6.65 1.50
CA LEU A 57 1.72 6.64 1.65
C LEU A 57 2.15 6.73 3.13
N LYS A 58 1.47 7.55 3.95
CA LYS A 58 1.68 7.59 5.40
C LYS A 58 1.39 6.25 6.07
N ALA A 59 0.34 5.54 5.62
CA ALA A 59 0.03 4.22 6.15
C ALA A 59 1.11 3.19 5.80
N LEU A 60 1.60 3.18 4.55
CA LEU A 60 2.74 2.34 4.14
C LEU A 60 4.00 2.64 4.96
N LYS A 61 4.39 3.92 5.08
CA LYS A 61 5.54 4.34 5.90
C LYS A 61 5.40 3.94 7.37
N SER A 62 4.17 3.92 7.89
CA SER A 62 3.92 3.52 9.28
C SER A 62 4.24 2.05 9.54
N VAL A 63 4.15 1.16 8.54
CA VAL A 63 4.50 -0.26 8.66
C VAL A 63 6.00 -0.44 8.87
N ILE A 64 6.82 0.30 8.11
CA ILE A 64 8.29 0.25 8.17
C ILE A 64 8.91 1.23 9.18
N ALA A 65 8.09 1.85 10.04
CA ALA A 65 8.60 2.72 11.09
C ALA A 65 9.58 1.95 11.99
N SER A 66 10.71 2.56 12.35
CA SER A 66 11.78 1.94 13.15
C SER A 66 11.25 1.27 14.43
N LYS A 67 10.24 1.88 15.07
CA LYS A 67 9.55 1.35 16.27
C LYS A 67 8.92 -0.04 16.08
N ASN A 68 8.59 -0.43 14.86
CA ASN A 68 7.96 -1.72 14.57
C ASN A 68 8.97 -2.83 14.31
N ASN A 69 10.25 -2.50 14.03
CA ASN A 69 11.30 -3.44 13.66
C ASN A 69 10.86 -4.46 12.57
N PRO A 70 10.51 -3.99 11.35
CA PRO A 70 9.98 -4.85 10.30
C PRO A 70 10.98 -5.93 9.84
N PRO A 71 10.52 -7.16 9.54
CA PRO A 71 11.33 -8.13 8.83
C PRO A 71 11.80 -7.59 7.47
N LYS A 72 13.08 -7.82 7.12
CA LYS A 72 13.69 -7.34 5.86
C LYS A 72 12.84 -7.59 4.59
N PRO A 73 12.20 -8.76 4.40
CA PRO A 73 11.36 -8.99 3.21
C PRO A 73 10.17 -8.03 3.14
N ILE A 74 9.54 -7.75 4.29
CA ILE A 74 8.39 -6.85 4.39
C ILE A 74 8.84 -5.41 4.14
N GLU A 75 9.97 -5.01 4.72
CA GLU A 75 10.56 -3.70 4.48
C GLU A 75 10.81 -3.46 2.99
N LYS A 76 11.46 -4.42 2.30
CA LYS A 76 11.72 -4.33 0.86
C LYS A 76 10.43 -4.22 0.05
N GLN A 77 9.41 -5.00 0.39
CA GLN A 77 8.12 -4.97 -0.33
C GLN A 77 7.43 -3.61 -0.15
N VAL A 78 7.41 -3.05 1.05
CA VAL A 78 6.82 -1.72 1.31
C VAL A 78 7.59 -0.62 0.57
N LEU A 79 8.92 -0.66 0.56
CA LEU A 79 9.74 0.28 -0.20
C LEU A 79 9.44 0.20 -1.70
N ASN A 80 9.28 -1.01 -2.24
CA ASN A 80 8.88 -1.20 -3.64
C ASN A 80 7.49 -0.58 -3.92
N MET A 81 6.51 -0.79 -3.05
CA MET A 81 5.18 -0.16 -3.20
C MET A 81 5.25 1.37 -3.21
N ILE A 82 6.06 1.96 -2.33
CA ILE A 82 6.28 3.40 -2.28
C ILE A 82 6.93 3.89 -3.59
N GLN A 83 7.94 3.18 -4.08
CA GLN A 83 8.61 3.52 -5.35
C GLN A 83 7.64 3.46 -6.53
N VAL A 84 6.82 2.41 -6.61
CA VAL A 84 5.79 2.26 -7.65
C VAL A 84 4.81 3.45 -7.61
N SER A 85 4.33 3.84 -6.43
CA SER A 85 3.49 5.03 -6.30
C SER A 85 4.14 6.30 -6.86
N PHE A 86 5.44 6.51 -6.62
CA PHE A 86 6.15 7.67 -7.16
C PHE A 86 6.29 7.62 -8.69
N VAL A 87 6.67 6.46 -9.25
CA VAL A 87 6.81 6.30 -10.71
C VAL A 87 5.51 6.66 -11.43
N PHE A 88 4.36 6.23 -10.90
CA PHE A 88 3.07 6.62 -11.47
C PHE A 88 2.83 8.13 -11.36
N VAL A 89 3.01 8.75 -10.19
CA VAL A 89 2.84 10.20 -10.03
C VAL A 89 3.68 10.99 -11.02
N TYR A 90 4.96 10.64 -11.17
CA TYR A 90 5.84 11.32 -12.12
C TYR A 90 5.46 11.05 -13.57
N SER A 91 5.07 9.82 -13.92
CA SER A 91 4.67 9.49 -15.30
C SER A 91 3.42 10.24 -15.75
N TYR A 92 2.47 10.50 -14.82
CA TYR A 92 1.25 11.26 -15.11
C TYR A 92 1.39 12.78 -14.96
N SER A 93 2.45 13.29 -14.32
CA SER A 93 2.71 14.73 -14.21
C SER A 93 3.33 15.35 -15.48
N PHE A 94 3.70 14.52 -16.46
CA PHE A 94 4.30 14.94 -17.74
C PHE A 94 3.40 14.67 -18.97
N LEU A 95 2.13 14.33 -18.76
CA LEU A 95 1.07 14.29 -19.78
C LEU A 95 0.11 15.46 -19.57
#